data_AF-A0A8H7AR01-F1
#
_entry.id   AF-A0A8H7AR01-F1
#
_cell.length_a   1.000
_cell.length_b   1.000
_cell.length_c   1.000
_cell.angle_alpha   90.00
_cell.angle_beta   90.00
_cell.angle_gamma   90.00
#
_symmetry.space_group_name_H-M   'P 1'
#
loop_
_entity.id
_entity.type
_entity.pdbx_description
1 polymer ?
#
loop_
_entity_poly.entity_id
_entity_poly.type
_entity_poly.pdbx_seq_one_letter_code
_entity_poly.pdbx_strand_id
1 'polypeptide(L)'
;MRVPEVTSPDCECSEGAMTVEHVLMKCPKWSAEREEVITPLRTTSVKEILTSKAGGRAAIKMIQRTKILDQFKAVVEQEEGRTAEDREEEEEGPEEEIE
;
A
#
# COMPACT_ATOMS: atom_id res chain seq x y z
N MET A 1 -1.21 -0.26 -18.67
CA MET A 1 -0.03 -1.00 -18.19
C MET A 1 -0.53 -2.09 -17.24
N ARG A 2 -0.28 -3.37 -17.52
CA ARG A 2 -0.62 -4.50 -16.64
C ARG A 2 0.70 -5.14 -16.23
N VAL A 3 0.90 -5.36 -14.94
CA VAL A 3 2.10 -6.07 -14.47
C VAL A 3 2.01 -7.50 -15.00
N PRO A 4 2.98 -7.97 -15.80
CA PRO A 4 3.04 -9.38 -16.21
C PRO A 4 2.97 -10.28 -14.97
N GLU A 5 2.33 -11.45 -15.06
CA GLU A 5 2.14 -12.41 -13.96
C GLU A 5 1.10 -12.02 -12.88
N VAL A 6 0.74 -10.74 -12.73
CA VAL A 6 -0.36 -10.33 -11.85
C VAL A 6 -1.70 -10.53 -12.57
N THR A 7 -2.39 -11.60 -12.18
CA THR A 7 -3.63 -12.03 -12.83
C THR A 7 -4.83 -11.16 -12.46
N SER A 8 -4.87 -10.58 -11.25
CA SER A 8 -5.95 -9.69 -10.83
C SER A 8 -5.51 -8.66 -9.77
N PRO A 9 -6.05 -7.43 -9.78
CA PRO A 9 -5.97 -6.49 -8.65
C PRO A 9 -6.89 -6.84 -7.47
N ASP A 10 -7.63 -7.95 -7.56
CA ASP A 10 -8.58 -8.37 -6.55
C ASP A 10 -7.90 -8.87 -5.27
N CYS A 11 -8.58 -8.63 -4.15
CA CYS A 11 -8.21 -9.25 -2.89
C CYS A 11 -8.47 -10.76 -2.97
N GLU A 12 -7.61 -11.55 -2.33
CA GLU A 12 -7.78 -13.01 -2.19
C GLU A 12 -9.10 -13.40 -1.53
N CYS A 13 -9.76 -12.51 -0.78
CA CYS A 13 -11.08 -12.77 -0.22
C CYS A 13 -12.20 -12.80 -1.28
N SER A 14 -11.91 -12.43 -2.53
CA SER A 14 -12.85 -12.43 -3.67
C SER A 14 -14.04 -11.47 -3.56
N GLU A 15 -14.02 -10.54 -2.60
CA GLU A 15 -15.12 -9.57 -2.38
C GLU A 15 -14.81 -8.17 -2.94
N GLY A 16 -13.69 -7.98 -3.63
CA GLY A 16 -13.37 -6.75 -4.34
C GLY A 16 -11.88 -6.48 -4.53
N ALA A 17 -11.56 -5.36 -5.15
CA ALA A 17 -10.20 -4.89 -5.34
C ALA A 17 -9.48 -4.63 -4.01
N MET A 18 -8.17 -4.90 -3.96
CA MET A 18 -7.32 -4.67 -2.79
C MET A 18 -7.03 -3.16 -2.59
N THR A 19 -8.08 -2.41 -2.22
CA THR A 19 -7.98 -0.97 -1.89
C THR A 19 -7.76 -0.75 -0.41
N VAL A 20 -7.25 0.42 -0.03
CA VAL A 20 -7.10 0.81 1.40
C VAL A 20 -8.44 0.73 2.14
N GLU A 21 -9.53 1.16 1.52
CA GLU A 21 -10.87 1.05 2.11
C GLU A 21 -11.29 -0.40 2.31
N HIS A 22 -11.05 -1.27 1.33
CA HIS A 22 -11.35 -2.69 1.46
C HIS A 22 -10.55 -3.30 2.62
N VAL A 23 -9.23 -3.06 2.66
CA VAL A 23 -8.34 -3.60 3.69
C VAL A 23 -8.74 -3.15 5.08
N LEU A 24 -8.94 -1.85 5.29
CA LEU A 24 -9.18 -1.30 6.62
C LEU A 24 -10.62 -1.49 7.11
N MET A 25 -11.60 -1.56 6.22
CA MET A 25 -13.02 -1.45 6.61
C MET A 25 -13.88 -2.66 6.24
N LYS A 26 -13.60 -3.38 5.15
CA LYS A 26 -14.57 -4.30 4.56
C LYS A 26 -14.11 -5.75 4.54
N CYS A 27 -12.82 -6.00 4.33
CA CYS A 27 -12.31 -7.34 4.03
C CYS A 27 -12.63 -8.34 5.15
N PRO A 28 -13.29 -9.47 4.85
CA PRO A 28 -13.58 -10.49 5.85
C PRO A 28 -12.33 -11.19 6.35
N LYS A 29 -11.26 -11.25 5.53
CA LYS A 29 -9.97 -11.87 5.88
C LYS A 29 -9.31 -11.22 7.11
N TRP A 30 -9.53 -9.93 7.31
CA TRP A 30 -8.90 -9.13 8.38
C TRP A 30 -9.92 -8.62 9.40
N SER A 31 -11.03 -9.34 9.57
CA SER A 31 -12.11 -8.97 10.49
C SER A 31 -11.61 -8.91 11.94
N ALA A 32 -10.84 -9.90 12.38
CA ALA A 32 -10.30 -9.96 13.73
C ALA A 32 -9.36 -8.79 14.04
N GLU A 33 -8.43 -8.46 13.13
CA GLU A 33 -7.53 -7.32 13.30
C GLU A 33 -8.31 -6.00 13.31
N ARG A 34 -9.29 -5.86 12.42
CA ARG A 34 -10.15 -4.68 12.34
C ARG A 34 -10.96 -4.47 13.62
N GLU A 35 -11.51 -5.54 14.17
CA GLU A 35 -12.26 -5.50 15.44
C GLU A 35 -11.39 -5.02 16.61
N GLU A 36 -10.12 -5.42 16.64
CA GLU A 36 -9.23 -5.02 17.73
C GLU A 36 -8.71 -3.58 17.58
N VAL A 37 -8.38 -3.13 16.36
CA VAL A 37 -7.65 -1.86 16.17
C VAL A 37 -8.46 -0.73 15.55
N ILE A 38 -9.44 -1.03 14.70
CA ILE A 38 -10.24 -0.03 13.98
C ILE A 38 -11.59 0.21 14.65
N THR A 39 -12.33 -0.85 15.00
CA THR A 39 -13.66 -0.74 15.62
C THR A 39 -13.70 0.16 16.88
N PRO A 40 -12.66 0.20 17.75
CA PRO A 40 -12.63 1.13 18.89
C PRO A 40 -12.66 2.62 18.51
N LEU A 41 -12.29 2.98 17.29
CA LEU A 41 -12.35 4.36 16.80
C LEU A 41 -13.78 4.85 16.53
N ARG A 42 -14.76 3.93 16.46
CA ARG A 42 -16.19 4.22 16.24
C ARG A 42 -16.46 5.12 15.02
N THR A 43 -15.65 4.99 13.98
CA THR A 43 -15.81 5.69 12.71
C THR A 43 -16.12 4.70 11.59
N THR A 44 -16.90 5.15 10.62
CA THR A 44 -17.19 4.43 9.38
C THR A 44 -16.44 5.04 8.19
N SER A 45 -15.65 6.10 8.42
CA SER A 45 -14.97 6.88 7.39
C SER A 45 -13.49 6.54 7.32
N VAL A 46 -13.06 5.97 6.19
CA VAL A 46 -11.63 5.78 5.89
C VAL A 46 -10.87 7.10 5.98
N LYS A 47 -11.48 8.20 5.53
CA LYS A 47 -10.83 9.51 5.58
C LYS A 47 -10.51 9.91 7.02
N GLU A 48 -11.42 9.71 7.96
CA GLU A 48 -11.19 10.03 9.38
C GLU A 48 -10.11 9.15 10.01
N ILE A 49 -10.04 7.87 9.60
CA ILE A 49 -8.96 6.98 10.03
C ILE A 49 -7.62 7.51 9.53
N LEU A 50 -7.52 7.87 8.25
CA LEU A 50 -6.24 8.26 7.65
C LEU A 50 -5.79 9.69 8.01
N THR A 51 -6.71 10.60 8.36
CA THR A 51 -6.36 11.99 8.71
C THR A 51 -6.13 12.22 10.21
N SER A 52 -6.61 11.33 11.08
CA SER A 52 -6.44 11.47 12.52
C SER A 52 -5.17 10.77 13.01
N LYS A 53 -4.52 11.34 14.03
CA LYS A 53 -3.32 10.71 14.64
C LYS A 53 -3.62 9.34 15.24
N ALA A 54 -4.79 9.19 15.88
CA ALA A 54 -5.21 7.92 16.47
C ALA A 54 -5.57 6.89 15.39
N GLY A 55 -6.33 7.29 14.37
CA GLY A 55 -6.69 6.43 13.25
C GLY A 55 -5.49 5.98 12.43
N GLY A 56 -4.56 6.89 12.13
CA GLY A 56 -3.34 6.54 11.39
C GLY A 56 -2.50 5.51 12.12
N ARG A 57 -2.37 5.62 13.45
CA ARG A 57 -1.71 4.61 14.28
C ARG A 57 -2.40 3.25 14.22
N ALA A 58 -3.73 3.24 14.27
CA ALA A 58 -4.51 2.02 14.15
C ALA A 58 -4.36 1.36 12.77
N ALA A 59 -4.41 2.16 11.69
CA ALA A 59 -4.20 1.69 10.33
C ALA A 59 -2.80 1.08 10.14
N ILE A 60 -1.75 1.75 10.64
CA ILE A 60 -0.38 1.20 10.61
C ILE A 60 -0.32 -0.13 11.37
N LYS A 61 -0.92 -0.20 12.56
CA LYS A 61 -0.95 -1.42 13.36
C LYS A 61 -1.66 -2.57 12.64
N MET A 62 -2.75 -2.26 11.92
CA MET A 62 -3.46 -3.22 11.10
C MET A 62 -2.57 -3.74 9.97
N ILE A 63 -1.95 -2.84 9.20
CA ILE A 63 -1.04 -3.17 8.09
C ILE A 63 0.11 -4.08 8.55
N GLN A 64 0.70 -3.79 9.72
CA GLN A 64 1.78 -4.60 10.28
C GLN A 64 1.31 -6.00 10.67
N ARG A 65 0.12 -6.14 11.26
CA ARG A 65 -0.43 -7.43 11.70
C ARG A 65 -0.83 -8.32 10.54
N THR A 66 -1.41 -7.73 9.49
CA THR A 66 -1.87 -8.48 8.31
C THR A 66 -0.72 -8.87 7.39
N LYS A 67 0.48 -8.30 7.58
CA LYS A 67 1.67 -8.54 6.74
C LYS A 67 1.42 -8.31 5.25
N ILE A 68 0.46 -7.45 4.91
CA ILE A 68 0.07 -7.20 3.52
C ILE A 68 1.22 -6.61 2.69
N LEU A 69 2.20 -5.99 3.34
CA LEU A 69 3.39 -5.44 2.68
C LEU A 69 4.48 -6.48 2.42
N ASP A 70 4.36 -7.72 2.91
CA ASP A 70 5.39 -8.75 2.70
C ASP A 70 5.59 -9.09 1.22
N GLN A 71 4.57 -8.88 0.38
CA GLN A 71 4.64 -9.01 -1.07
C GLN A 71 5.67 -8.06 -1.73
N PHE A 72 6.05 -6.98 -1.06
CA PHE A 72 7.03 -6.01 -1.56
C PHE A 72 8.46 -6.25 -1.06
N LYS A 73 8.69 -7.25 -0.20
CA LYS A 73 10.04 -7.52 0.35
C LYS A 73 11.07 -7.80 -0.74
N ALA A 74 10.70 -8.56 -1.77
CA ALA A 74 11.58 -8.89 -2.89
C ALA A 74 11.97 -7.67 -3.74
N VAL A 75 11.20 -6.58 -3.70
CA VAL A 75 11.52 -5.33 -4.41
C VAL A 75 12.65 -4.58 -3.72
N VAL A 76 12.68 -4.59 -2.37
CA VAL A 76 13.73 -3.92 -1.58
C VAL A 76 15.09 -4.59 -1.83
N GLU A 77 15.12 -5.92 -1.92
CA GLU A 77 16.36 -6.68 -2.20
C GLU A 77 16.93 -6.37 -3.60
N GLN A 78 16.10 -5.97 -4.56
CA GLN A 78 16.55 -5.57 -5.90
C GLN A 78 17.06 -4.12 -5.94
N GLU A 79 16.52 -3.24 -5.10
CA GLU A 79 16.92 -1.84 -5.00
C GLU A 79 18.22 -1.65 -4.20
N GLU A 80 18.49 -2.49 -3.20
CA GLU A 80 19.76 -2.48 -2.44
C GLU A 80 20.99 -2.87 -3.29
N GLY A 81 20.77 -3.36 -4.52
CA GLY A 81 21.81 -3.60 -5.52
C GLY A 81 22.03 -2.46 -6.53
N ARG A 82 21.22 -1.39 -6.50
CA ARG A 82 21.42 -0.20 -7.33
C ARG A 82 22.27 0.81 -6.58
N THR A 83 23.41 1.16 -7.18
CA THR A 83 24.37 2.09 -6.56
C THR A 83 23.86 3.51 -6.82
N ALA A 84 24.21 4.47 -5.95
CA ALA A 84 23.81 5.88 -6.10
C ALA A 84 24.19 6.52 -7.45
N GLU A 85 25.12 5.90 -8.19
CA GLU A 85 25.54 6.28 -9.55
C GLU A 85 24.42 6.11 -10.60
N ASP A 86 23.48 5.16 -10.42
CA ASP A 86 22.37 4.93 -11.37
C ASP A 86 21.32 6.06 -11.36
N ARG A 87 21.38 6.97 -10.39
CA ARG A 87 20.41 8.07 -10.22
C ARG A 87 20.81 9.35 -10.95
N GLU A 88 22.08 9.52 -11.32
CA GLU A 88 22.58 10.74 -11.95
C GLU A 88 22.41 10.73 -13.48
N GLU A 89 22.24 9.57 -14.13
CA GLU A 89 22.09 9.47 -15.59
C GLU A 89 20.67 9.81 -16.12
N GLU A 90 19.63 9.89 -15.27
CA GLU A 90 18.26 10.19 -15.70
C GLU A 90 17.89 11.70 -15.71
N GLU A 91 18.71 12.59 -15.12
CA GLU A 91 18.41 14.03 -15.10
C GLU A 91 18.93 14.82 -16.33
N GLU A 92 19.78 14.23 -17.18
CA GLU A 92 20.19 14.85 -18.44
C GLU A 92 19.30 14.41 -19.62
N GLY A 93 18.04 14.85 -19.60
CA GLY A 93 17.20 14.86 -20.80
C GLY A 93 17.66 15.95 -21.79
N PRO A 94 17.62 15.73 -23.11
CA PRO A 94 18.16 16.68 -24.07
C PRO A 94 17.36 17.99 -24.06
N GLU A 95 18.05 19.11 -23.97
CA GLU A 95 17.47 20.44 -24.19
C GLU A 95 16.93 20.49 -25.63
N GLU A 96 15.61 20.44 -25.80
CA GLU A 96 14.96 20.75 -27.08
C GLU A 96 15.17 22.24 -27.40
N GLU A 97 16.08 22.53 -28.33
CA GLU A 97 16.16 23.83 -29.01
C GLU A 97 14.84 24.08 -29.76
N ILE A 98 14.01 24.97 -29.24
CA ILE A 98 12.87 25.55 -29.94
C ILE A 98 13.33 26.77 -30.75
N GLU A 99 13.41 26.63 -32.08
CA GLU A 99 13.45 27.76 -33.03
C GLU A 99 12.04 28.25 -33.41
#